data_AF-A0A2N9HJP4-F1
#
_entry.id   AF-A0A2N9HJP4-F1
#
_cell.length_a   1.000
_cell.length_b   1.000
_cell.length_c   1.000
_cell.angle_alpha   90.00
_cell.angle_beta   90.00
_cell.angle_gamma   90.00
#
_symmetry.space_group_name_H-M   'P 1'
#
loop_
_entity.id
_entity.type
_entity.pdbx_description
1 polymer ?
#
loop_
_entity_poly.entity_id
_entity_poly.type
_entity_poly.pdbx_seq_one_letter_code
_entity_poly.pdbx_strand_id
1 'polypeptide(L)'
;MARRNCYKDVLPFTAMIAAECTNVGLNTLFKAANSKGLSYYVFVLYMFAISTLVLLPLAFIFRGRTGLPTFKLSVLYRCFLLGLIGFSGQICNYKGLEYSSPTLASAIGNLSPAFTFILAVIFRFSLPNSHQQSHSAAPVCLIAEGNLSAWRLKPDIALVAVIYSGFFGSSFSSVVHTWGLHLKGPVYVSIFKPLSIVIAAALGVLFLGDALYLGSVIGAIILSIGFYAVIWAKSKEELRDDYGCDSLGSSSDNKTPLLDSCKVEGELE
;
A
#
# COMPACT_ATOMS: atom_id res chain seq x y z
N MET A 1 22.40 -18.37 16.63
CA MET A 1 21.57 -17.16 16.86
C MET A 1 21.54 -16.24 15.63
N ALA A 2 22.68 -15.94 15.00
CA ALA A 2 22.79 -15.09 13.79
C ALA A 2 21.95 -15.55 12.58
N ARG A 3 21.93 -16.85 12.24
CA ARG A 3 21.10 -17.38 11.13
C ARG A 3 19.60 -17.13 11.29
N ARG A 4 19.10 -17.18 12.54
CA ARG A 4 17.67 -16.96 12.85
C ARG A 4 17.28 -15.49 12.75
N ASN A 5 18.19 -14.57 13.07
CA ASN A 5 17.97 -13.13 12.91
C ASN A 5 18.06 -12.73 11.42
N CYS A 6 19.07 -13.22 10.70
CA CYS A 6 19.19 -12.97 9.26
C CYS A 6 17.95 -13.44 8.49
N TYR A 7 17.40 -14.63 8.80
CA TYR A 7 16.15 -15.08 8.18
C TYR A 7 14.94 -14.18 8.51
N LYS A 8 14.86 -13.65 9.74
CA LYS A 8 13.79 -12.74 10.16
C LYS A 8 13.85 -11.37 9.46
N ASP A 9 15.04 -10.91 9.07
CA ASP A 9 15.22 -9.63 8.38
C ASP A 9 15.14 -9.77 6.85
N VAL A 10 15.65 -10.88 6.30
CA VAL A 10 15.63 -11.16 4.86
C VAL A 10 14.24 -11.57 4.40
N LEU A 11 13.50 -12.36 5.18
CA LEU A 11 12.16 -12.84 4.81
C LEU A 11 11.17 -11.72 4.45
N PRO A 12 10.95 -10.66 5.28
CA PRO A 12 10.03 -9.59 4.93
C PRO A 12 10.49 -8.78 3.71
N PHE A 13 11.81 -8.63 3.53
CA PHE A 13 12.39 -7.96 2.38
C PHE A 13 12.15 -8.75 1.08
N THR A 14 12.46 -10.05 1.09
CA THR A 14 12.22 -10.95 -0.04
C THR A 14 10.73 -11.07 -0.35
N ALA A 15 9.88 -11.18 0.67
CA ALA A 15 8.43 -11.20 0.51
C ALA A 15 7.91 -9.92 -0.15
N MET A 16 8.45 -8.76 0.24
CA MET A 16 8.08 -7.48 -0.37
C MET A 16 8.47 -7.38 -1.83
N ILE A 17 9.69 -7.77 -2.19
CA ILE A 17 10.11 -7.83 -3.60
C ILE A 17 9.20 -8.76 -4.39
N ALA A 18 8.87 -9.95 -3.85
CA ALA A 18 7.96 -10.88 -4.49
C ALA A 18 6.54 -10.30 -4.67
N ALA A 19 6.04 -9.54 -3.69
CA ALA A 19 4.74 -8.87 -3.78
C ALA A 19 4.73 -7.77 -4.86
N GLU A 20 5.79 -6.96 -4.96
CA GLU A 20 5.90 -5.96 -6.03
C GLU A 20 6.04 -6.61 -7.41
N CYS A 21 6.87 -7.66 -7.55
CA CYS A 21 6.95 -8.45 -8.77
C CYS A 21 5.59 -9.02 -9.18
N THR A 22 4.83 -9.51 -8.21
CA THR A 22 3.49 -10.09 -8.44
C THR A 22 2.49 -9.03 -8.88
N ASN A 23 2.46 -7.88 -8.21
CA ASN A 23 1.58 -6.77 -8.56
C ASN A 23 1.85 -6.25 -9.98
N VAL A 24 3.12 -6.06 -10.33
CA VAL A 24 3.51 -5.62 -11.67
C VAL A 24 3.22 -6.70 -12.70
N GLY A 25 3.59 -7.95 -12.42
CA GLY A 25 3.34 -9.09 -13.29
C GLY A 25 1.86 -9.27 -13.59
N LEU A 26 0.99 -9.03 -12.61
CA LEU A 26 -0.46 -9.04 -12.77
C LEU A 26 -0.95 -7.94 -13.71
N ASN A 27 -0.46 -6.70 -13.56
CA ASN A 27 -0.82 -5.60 -14.46
C ASN A 27 -0.41 -5.92 -15.91
N THR A 28 0.79 -6.46 -16.09
CA THR A 28 1.30 -6.90 -17.40
C THR A 28 0.47 -8.04 -17.99
N LEU A 29 0.13 -9.03 -17.17
CA LEU A 29 -0.66 -10.19 -17.58
C LEU A 29 -2.11 -9.81 -17.91
N PHE A 30 -2.71 -8.91 -17.12
CA PHE A 30 -4.01 -8.30 -17.43
C PHE A 30 -3.95 -7.56 -18.75
N LYS A 31 -2.93 -6.72 -18.97
CA LYS A 31 -2.77 -5.99 -20.24
C LYS A 31 -2.65 -6.95 -21.44
N ALA A 32 -1.90 -8.04 -21.29
CA ALA A 32 -1.79 -9.08 -22.31
C ALA A 32 -3.09 -9.88 -22.53
N ALA A 33 -3.91 -10.07 -21.49
CA ALA A 33 -5.21 -10.71 -21.63
C ALA A 33 -6.26 -9.77 -22.24
N ASN A 34 -6.21 -8.48 -21.92
CA ASN A 34 -7.09 -7.45 -22.46
C ASN A 34 -6.86 -7.25 -23.97
N SER A 35 -5.61 -7.31 -24.45
CA SER A 35 -5.32 -7.27 -25.89
C SER A 35 -5.92 -8.45 -26.67
N LYS A 36 -6.23 -9.56 -25.99
CA LYS A 36 -6.97 -10.71 -26.52
C LYS A 36 -8.50 -10.60 -26.34
N GLY A 37 -9.01 -9.46 -25.88
CA GLY A 37 -10.43 -9.17 -25.73
C GLY A 37 -11.04 -9.50 -24.36
N LEU A 38 -10.23 -9.72 -23.32
CA LEU A 38 -10.74 -9.90 -21.96
C LEU A 38 -11.23 -8.56 -21.39
N SER A 39 -12.50 -8.46 -21.01
CA SER A 39 -13.03 -7.27 -20.33
C SER A 39 -12.49 -7.11 -18.90
N TYR A 40 -12.10 -5.88 -18.53
CA TYR A 40 -11.68 -5.55 -17.17
C TYR A 40 -12.75 -5.85 -16.10
N TYR A 41 -14.05 -5.69 -16.41
CA TYR A 41 -15.12 -6.03 -15.46
C TYR A 41 -15.09 -7.51 -15.11
N VAL A 42 -15.00 -8.36 -16.13
CA VAL A 42 -14.96 -9.82 -15.99
C VAL A 42 -13.71 -10.22 -15.18
N PHE A 43 -12.56 -9.65 -15.53
CA PHE A 43 -11.31 -9.89 -14.81
C PHE A 43 -11.41 -9.53 -13.31
N VAL A 44 -11.89 -8.32 -12.99
CA VAL A 44 -12.01 -7.84 -11.61
C VAL A 44 -12.98 -8.72 -10.81
N LEU A 45 -14.11 -9.10 -11.38
CA LEU A 45 -15.11 -9.95 -10.72
C LEU A 45 -14.52 -11.31 -10.34
N TYR A 46 -13.83 -11.98 -11.27
CA TYR A 46 -13.21 -13.27 -11.01
C TYR A 46 -12.03 -13.17 -10.02
N MET A 47 -11.22 -12.12 -10.12
CA MET A 47 -10.12 -11.85 -9.18
C MET A 47 -10.65 -11.78 -7.73
N PHE A 48 -11.71 -11.01 -7.49
CA PHE A 48 -12.32 -10.91 -6.16
C PHE A 48 -13.01 -12.20 -5.71
N ALA A 49 -13.65 -12.92 -6.61
CA ALA A 49 -14.28 -14.21 -6.29
C ALA A 49 -13.24 -15.24 -5.81
N ILE A 50 -12.13 -15.39 -6.55
CA ILE A 50 -11.04 -16.30 -6.18
C ILE A 50 -10.35 -15.81 -4.89
N SER A 51 -10.11 -14.51 -4.76
CA SER A 51 -9.49 -13.95 -3.54
C SER A 51 -10.32 -14.23 -2.30
N THR A 52 -11.64 -14.08 -2.41
CA THR A 52 -12.57 -14.43 -1.33
C THR A 52 -12.49 -15.92 -1.03
N LEU A 53 -12.47 -16.77 -2.06
CA LEU A 53 -12.37 -18.23 -1.90
C LEU A 53 -11.04 -18.68 -1.26
N VAL A 54 -9.95 -17.96 -1.49
CA VAL A 54 -8.62 -18.24 -0.88
C VAL A 54 -8.52 -17.68 0.53
N LEU A 55 -8.94 -16.42 0.75
CA LEU A 55 -8.81 -15.74 2.04
C LEU A 55 -9.85 -16.22 3.06
N LEU A 56 -11.04 -16.65 2.62
CA LEU A 56 -12.10 -17.08 3.51
C LEU A 56 -11.66 -18.30 4.34
N PRO A 57 -11.18 -19.43 3.79
CA PRO A 57 -10.64 -20.53 4.57
C PRO A 57 -9.50 -20.13 5.52
N LEU A 58 -8.57 -19.28 5.05
CA LEU A 58 -7.51 -18.76 5.90
C LEU A 58 -8.06 -17.99 7.11
N ALA A 59 -9.07 -17.15 6.91
CA ALA A 59 -9.71 -16.41 7.99
C ALA A 59 -10.40 -17.34 9.02
N PHE A 60 -10.92 -18.50 8.59
CA PHE A 60 -11.47 -19.50 9.51
C PHE A 60 -10.38 -20.28 10.26
N ILE A 61 -9.24 -20.57 9.63
CA ILE A 61 -8.11 -21.29 10.27
C ILE A 61 -7.38 -20.40 11.28
N PHE A 62 -7.09 -19.14 10.91
CA PHE A 62 -6.42 -18.17 11.78
C PHE A 62 -7.35 -17.56 12.86
N ARG A 63 -8.61 -17.97 12.88
CA ARG A 63 -9.64 -17.55 13.85
C ARG A 63 -9.28 -17.82 15.31
N GLY A 64 -8.40 -18.78 15.57
CA GLY A 64 -8.20 -19.37 16.91
C GLY A 64 -7.67 -18.46 18.03
N ARG A 65 -7.47 -17.14 17.84
CA ARG A 65 -6.86 -16.28 18.88
C ARG A 65 -7.48 -14.91 19.13
N THR A 66 -8.47 -14.48 18.34
CA THR A 66 -9.07 -13.15 18.50
C THR A 66 -10.58 -13.27 18.54
N GLY A 67 -11.19 -12.90 19.67
CA GLY A 67 -12.65 -12.84 19.82
C GLY A 67 -13.28 -11.99 18.72
N LEU A 68 -14.44 -12.43 18.23
CA LEU A 68 -15.15 -11.76 17.15
C LEU A 68 -15.51 -10.32 17.59
N PRO A 69 -15.09 -9.28 16.85
CA PRO A 69 -15.54 -7.93 17.15
C PRO A 69 -17.07 -7.92 17.06
N THR A 70 -17.72 -7.28 18.04
CA THR A 70 -19.19 -7.25 18.11
C THR A 70 -19.78 -6.75 16.80
N PHE A 71 -20.68 -7.53 16.21
CA PHE A 71 -21.29 -7.24 14.90
C PHE A 71 -22.26 -6.06 15.02
N LYS A 72 -21.71 -4.85 14.95
CA LYS A 72 -22.49 -3.61 14.90
C LYS A 72 -22.78 -3.28 13.45
N LEU A 73 -24.06 -3.08 13.12
CA LEU A 73 -24.48 -2.59 11.79
C LEU A 73 -23.74 -1.30 11.39
N SER A 74 -23.36 -0.49 12.39
CA SER A 74 -22.52 0.70 12.20
C SER A 74 -21.14 0.40 11.58
N VAL A 75 -20.50 -0.69 11.98
CA VAL A 75 -19.22 -1.11 11.40
C VAL A 75 -19.44 -1.74 10.03
N LEU A 76 -20.52 -2.51 9.88
CA LEU A 76 -20.87 -3.16 8.62
C LEU A 76 -21.07 -2.15 7.48
N TYR A 77 -21.85 -1.08 7.70
CA TYR A 77 -22.07 -0.09 6.64
C TYR A 77 -20.78 0.67 6.30
N ARG A 78 -19.90 0.93 7.27
CA ARG A 78 -18.59 1.56 7.01
C ARG A 78 -17.70 0.65 6.17
N CYS A 79 -17.60 -0.63 6.53
CA CYS A 79 -16.87 -1.62 5.73
C CYS A 79 -17.45 -1.74 4.31
N PHE A 80 -18.77 -1.72 4.18
CA PHE A 80 -19.44 -1.74 2.88
C PHE A 80 -19.09 -0.50 2.04
N LEU A 81 -19.14 0.71 2.62
CA LEU A 81 -18.77 1.94 1.93
C LEU A 81 -17.28 1.95 1.52
N LEU A 82 -16.37 1.51 2.41
CA LEU A 82 -14.96 1.36 2.06
C LEU A 82 -14.76 0.33 0.94
N GLY A 83 -15.50 -0.78 0.98
CA GLY A 83 -15.47 -1.80 -0.07
C GLY A 83 -15.96 -1.27 -1.41
N LEU A 84 -17.03 -0.47 -1.42
CA LEU A 84 -17.57 0.16 -2.62
C LEU A 84 -16.59 1.16 -3.23
N ILE A 85 -15.96 2.00 -2.40
CA ILE A 85 -14.91 2.94 -2.82
C ILE A 85 -13.68 2.19 -3.36
N GLY A 86 -13.27 1.11 -2.70
CA GLY A 86 -12.14 0.29 -3.14
C GLY A 86 -12.42 -0.41 -4.48
N PHE A 87 -13.64 -0.94 -4.65
CA PHE A 87 -14.07 -1.59 -5.87
C PHE A 87 -14.14 -0.62 -7.06
N SER A 88 -14.72 0.56 -6.86
CA SER A 88 -14.76 1.59 -7.91
C SER A 88 -13.36 2.07 -8.28
N GLY A 89 -12.48 2.28 -7.29
CA GLY A 89 -11.07 2.60 -7.52
C GLY A 89 -10.33 1.53 -8.33
N GLN A 90 -10.58 0.25 -8.05
CA GLN A 90 -10.00 -0.87 -8.81
C GLN A 90 -10.50 -0.91 -10.25
N ILE A 91 -11.80 -0.70 -10.49
CA ILE A 91 -12.33 -0.61 -11.85
C ILE A 91 -11.65 0.52 -12.63
N CYS A 92 -11.56 1.71 -12.03
CA CYS A 92 -10.87 2.84 -12.64
C CYS A 92 -9.40 2.54 -12.92
N ASN A 93 -8.73 1.83 -12.01
CA ASN A 93 -7.34 1.43 -12.18
C ASN A 93 -7.15 0.52 -13.41
N TYR A 94 -7.94 -0.55 -13.54
CA TYR A 94 -7.81 -1.47 -14.68
C TYR A 94 -8.29 -0.84 -16.00
N LYS A 95 -9.31 0.01 -15.96
CA LYS A 95 -9.72 0.81 -17.12
C LYS A 95 -8.61 1.80 -17.55
N GLY A 96 -7.95 2.46 -16.60
CA GLY A 96 -6.79 3.31 -16.89
C GLY A 96 -5.62 2.52 -17.46
N LEU A 97 -5.34 1.33 -16.94
CA LEU A 97 -4.31 0.42 -17.42
C LEU A 97 -4.60 -0.09 -18.84
N GLU A 98 -5.86 -0.30 -19.20
CA GLU A 98 -6.27 -0.63 -20.57
C GLU A 98 -5.87 0.46 -21.58
N TYR A 99 -6.03 1.74 -21.24
CA TYR A 99 -5.60 2.86 -22.11
C TYR A 99 -4.11 3.16 -22.02
N SER A 100 -3.40 2.54 -21.08
CA SER A 100 -2.03 2.88 -20.73
C SER A 100 -1.10 1.67 -20.73
N SER A 101 0.11 1.79 -20.16
CA SER A 101 1.05 0.70 -19.98
C SER A 101 1.20 0.32 -18.50
N PRO A 102 1.58 -0.93 -18.19
CA PRO A 102 1.93 -1.33 -16.82
C PRO A 102 2.97 -0.41 -16.18
N THR A 103 3.94 0.08 -16.97
CA THR A 103 4.99 0.99 -16.50
C THR A 103 4.44 2.35 -16.08
N LEU A 104 3.52 2.94 -16.87
CA LEU A 104 2.89 4.21 -16.50
C LEU A 104 2.03 4.04 -15.24
N ALA A 105 1.29 2.93 -15.14
CA ALA A 105 0.49 2.63 -13.96
C ALA A 105 1.36 2.52 -12.69
N SER A 106 2.51 1.83 -12.77
CA SER A 106 3.49 1.78 -11.67
C SER A 106 4.08 3.16 -11.34
N ALA A 107 4.33 4.00 -12.34
CA ALA A 107 4.83 5.37 -12.14
C ALA A 107 3.82 6.25 -11.39
N ILE A 108 2.54 6.20 -11.78
CA ILE A 108 1.46 6.93 -11.10
C ILE A 108 1.26 6.40 -9.67
N GLY A 109 1.40 5.09 -9.46
CA GLY A 109 1.32 4.47 -8.14
C GLY A 109 2.28 5.06 -7.10
N ASN A 110 3.44 5.55 -7.52
CA ASN A 110 4.42 6.18 -6.62
C ASN A 110 4.00 7.57 -6.14
N LEU A 111 3.04 8.21 -6.81
CA LEU A 111 2.50 9.49 -6.40
C LEU A 111 1.41 9.34 -5.32
N SER A 112 0.90 8.12 -5.11
CA SER A 112 -0.23 7.88 -4.19
C SER A 112 0.02 8.38 -2.77
N PRO A 113 1.19 8.16 -2.13
CA PRO A 113 1.48 8.73 -0.81
C PRO A 113 1.56 10.26 -0.81
N ALA A 114 2.12 10.86 -1.87
CA ALA A 114 2.23 12.31 -2.02
C ALA A 114 0.86 12.97 -2.17
N PHE A 115 -0.02 12.41 -3.02
CA PHE A 115 -1.41 12.85 -3.14
C PHE A 115 -2.16 12.72 -1.82
N THR A 116 -1.96 11.60 -1.10
CA THR A 116 -2.57 11.40 0.22
C THR A 116 -2.12 12.49 1.21
N PHE A 117 -0.84 12.84 1.22
CA PHE A 117 -0.32 13.91 2.09
C PHE A 117 -0.87 15.29 1.71
N ILE A 118 -0.95 15.61 0.41
CA ILE A 118 -1.52 16.87 -0.08
C ILE A 118 -2.99 16.99 0.33
N LEU A 119 -3.79 15.95 0.09
CA LEU A 119 -5.20 15.92 0.51
C LEU A 119 -5.31 16.05 2.03
N ALA A 120 -4.47 15.35 2.80
CA ALA A 120 -4.45 15.47 4.25
C ALA A 120 -4.15 16.91 4.71
N VAL A 121 -3.20 17.60 4.07
CA VAL A 121 -2.88 19.01 4.38
C VAL A 121 -4.05 19.93 4.02
N ILE A 122 -4.67 19.75 2.85
CA ILE A 122 -5.82 20.56 2.40
C ILE A 122 -6.99 20.39 3.37
N PHE A 123 -7.38 19.14 3.69
CA PHE A 123 -8.47 18.87 4.62
C PHE A 123 -8.14 19.29 6.05
N ARG A 124 -6.88 19.16 6.49
CA ARG A 124 -6.43 19.61 7.82
C ARG A 124 -6.47 21.13 7.96
N PHE A 125 -6.19 21.88 6.90
CA PHE A 125 -6.37 23.33 6.88
C PHE A 125 -7.84 23.77 6.83
N SER A 126 -8.73 22.89 6.36
CA SER A 126 -10.15 23.18 6.20
C SER A 126 -11.01 22.81 7.42
N LEU A 127 -10.42 22.27 8.50
CA LEU A 127 -11.12 21.90 9.73
C LEU A 127 -10.64 22.76 10.93
N PRO A 128 -11.29 23.89 11.24
CA PRO A 128 -11.19 24.48 12.56
C PRO A 128 -11.92 23.59 13.58
N ASN A 129 -11.23 23.34 14.68
CA ASN A 129 -11.64 22.61 15.87
C ASN A 129 -13.17 22.57 16.11
N SER A 130 -13.81 21.42 15.88
CA SER A 130 -15.15 21.13 16.41
C SER A 130 -15.45 19.63 16.39
N HIS A 131 -15.88 19.12 17.54
CA HIS A 131 -16.68 17.90 17.62
C HIS A 131 -17.95 18.13 16.80
N GLN A 132 -18.08 17.54 15.60
CA GLN A 132 -19.37 17.16 15.03
C GLN A 132 -19.19 16.25 13.81
N GLN A 133 -20.06 15.24 13.72
CA GLN A 133 -20.20 14.28 12.63
C GLN A 133 -20.48 14.97 11.29
N SER A 134 -19.72 14.62 10.25
CA SER A 134 -20.01 15.07 8.88
C SER A 134 -20.66 13.94 8.08
N HIS A 135 -21.96 14.09 7.81
CA HIS A 135 -22.66 13.43 6.72
C HIS A 135 -22.48 14.28 5.47
N SER A 136 -21.57 13.91 4.56
CA SER A 136 -21.73 14.18 3.13
C SER A 136 -20.60 13.55 2.33
N ALA A 137 -20.98 12.80 1.29
CA ALA A 137 -20.46 12.88 -0.07
C ALA A 137 -20.85 11.59 -0.80
N ALA A 138 -21.96 11.63 -1.53
CA ALA A 138 -22.16 10.72 -2.65
C ALA A 138 -21.18 11.11 -3.78
N PRO A 139 -20.81 10.15 -4.65
CA PRO A 139 -21.21 10.36 -6.03
C PRO A 139 -21.74 9.10 -6.74
N VAL A 140 -22.66 9.42 -7.65
CA VAL A 140 -23.17 8.68 -8.81
C VAL A 140 -22.07 7.87 -9.53
N CYS A 141 -22.38 6.61 -9.87
CA CYS A 141 -22.03 5.93 -11.12
C CYS A 141 -22.38 4.44 -11.02
N LEU A 142 -23.58 4.06 -11.46
CA LEU A 142 -23.92 2.66 -11.71
C LEU A 142 -24.90 2.60 -12.87
N ILE A 143 -24.35 2.66 -14.10
CA ILE A 143 -25.03 2.18 -15.29
C ILE A 143 -24.17 1.03 -15.81
N ALA A 144 -24.61 -0.17 -15.46
CA ALA A 144 -24.04 -1.44 -15.90
C ALA A 144 -24.49 -1.70 -17.35
N GLU A 145 -23.54 -2.07 -18.20
CA GLU A 145 -23.80 -2.41 -19.59
C GLU A 145 -24.22 -3.88 -19.72
N GLY A 146 -25.31 -4.11 -20.46
CA GLY A 146 -25.98 -5.40 -20.60
C GLY A 146 -25.56 -6.17 -21.85
N ASN A 147 -24.33 -6.69 -21.89
CA ASN A 147 -23.90 -7.62 -22.93
C ASN A 147 -23.51 -9.00 -22.35
N LEU A 148 -24.44 -9.96 -22.47
CA LEU A 148 -24.33 -11.35 -22.00
C LEU A 148 -23.30 -12.19 -22.79
N SER A 149 -22.85 -11.70 -23.95
CA SER A 149 -21.88 -12.36 -24.83
C SER A 149 -20.41 -12.26 -24.35
N ALA A 150 -20.11 -11.39 -23.38
CA ALA A 150 -18.77 -11.21 -22.81
C ALA A 150 -18.43 -12.22 -21.67
N TRP A 151 -19.36 -13.09 -21.29
CA TRP A 151 -19.25 -14.00 -20.13
C TRP A 151 -18.61 -15.36 -20.46
N ARG A 152 -18.21 -15.59 -21.73
CA ARG A 152 -17.59 -16.85 -22.16
C ARG A 152 -16.08 -16.76 -22.07
N LEU A 153 -15.54 -17.17 -20.92
CA LEU A 153 -14.09 -17.29 -20.71
C LEU A 153 -13.51 -18.36 -21.66
N LYS A 154 -12.64 -17.96 -22.59
CA LYS A 154 -11.87 -18.91 -23.42
C LYS A 154 -10.64 -19.40 -22.63
N PRO A 155 -10.27 -20.69 -22.70
CA PRO A 155 -9.13 -21.25 -21.97
C PRO A 155 -7.80 -20.92 -22.67
N ASP A 156 -7.39 -19.66 -22.59
CA ASP A 156 -6.07 -19.18 -23.00
C ASP A 156 -5.55 -18.19 -21.92
N ILE A 157 -4.47 -17.44 -22.14
CA ILE A 157 -3.79 -16.46 -21.23
C ILE A 157 -4.73 -15.74 -20.24
N ALA A 158 -5.98 -15.43 -20.62
CA ALA A 158 -7.03 -14.92 -19.73
C ALA A 158 -7.31 -15.78 -18.49
N LEU A 159 -7.35 -17.11 -18.60
CA LEU A 159 -7.54 -18.02 -17.46
C LEU A 159 -6.34 -17.99 -16.52
N VAL A 160 -5.13 -17.99 -17.09
CA VAL A 160 -3.87 -17.88 -16.33
C VAL A 160 -3.84 -16.54 -15.58
N ALA A 161 -4.26 -15.45 -16.23
CA ALA A 161 -4.38 -14.12 -15.62
C ALA A 161 -5.32 -14.11 -14.42
N VAL A 162 -6.49 -14.74 -14.55
CA VAL A 162 -7.52 -14.80 -13.52
C VAL A 162 -7.08 -15.67 -12.32
N ILE A 163 -6.50 -16.83 -12.57
CA ILE A 163 -6.01 -17.71 -11.50
C ILE A 163 -4.84 -17.06 -10.75
N TYR A 164 -3.89 -16.50 -11.51
CA TYR A 164 -2.74 -15.79 -10.94
C TYR A 164 -3.17 -14.58 -10.11
N SER A 165 -4.15 -13.80 -10.59
CA SER A 165 -4.61 -12.59 -9.89
C SER A 165 -5.31 -12.88 -8.57
N GLY A 166 -6.14 -13.93 -8.51
CA GLY A 166 -6.84 -14.30 -7.28
C GLY A 166 -5.92 -14.85 -6.19
N PHE A 167 -4.94 -15.68 -6.57
CA PHE A 167 -4.05 -16.34 -5.62
C PHE A 167 -2.88 -15.44 -5.19
N PHE A 168 -2.16 -14.90 -6.18
CA PHE A 168 -0.93 -14.14 -5.94
C PHE A 168 -1.20 -12.63 -5.91
N GLY A 169 -2.08 -12.12 -6.77
CA GLY A 169 -2.38 -10.68 -6.86
C GLY A 169 -2.98 -10.08 -5.59
N SER A 170 -4.29 -10.27 -5.39
CA SER A 170 -5.01 -9.61 -4.30
C SER A 170 -4.78 -10.27 -2.95
N SER A 171 -4.63 -11.59 -2.89
CA SER A 171 -4.57 -12.32 -1.62
C SER A 171 -3.17 -12.27 -1.00
N PHE A 172 -2.14 -12.72 -1.74
CA PHE A 172 -0.77 -12.71 -1.25
C PHE A 172 -0.21 -11.30 -1.07
N SER A 173 -0.30 -10.44 -2.10
CA SER A 173 0.24 -9.07 -1.98
C SER A 173 -0.42 -8.28 -0.86
N SER A 174 -1.74 -8.40 -0.66
CA SER A 174 -2.43 -7.68 0.44
C SER A 174 -1.97 -8.16 1.82
N VAL A 175 -1.77 -9.47 2.00
CA VAL A 175 -1.25 -10.02 3.26
C VAL A 175 0.18 -9.53 3.50
N VAL A 176 1.06 -9.57 2.50
CA VAL A 176 2.45 -9.10 2.62
C VAL A 176 2.53 -7.60 2.90
N HIS A 177 1.69 -6.79 2.25
CA HIS A 177 1.61 -5.34 2.51
C HIS A 177 1.12 -5.03 3.92
N THR A 178 0.03 -5.68 4.34
CA THR A 178 -0.50 -5.52 5.69
C THR A 178 0.51 -5.97 6.74
N TRP A 179 1.20 -7.09 6.48
CA TRP A 179 2.23 -7.63 7.36
C TRP A 179 3.46 -6.71 7.43
N GLY A 180 3.95 -6.22 6.29
CA GLY A 180 5.05 -5.25 6.21
C GLY A 180 4.72 -3.95 6.93
N LEU A 181 3.48 -3.46 6.78
CA LEU A 181 2.99 -2.28 7.49
C LEU A 181 2.96 -2.48 9.00
N HIS A 182 2.49 -3.64 9.48
CA HIS A 182 2.49 -3.93 10.92
C HIS A 182 3.89 -4.15 11.51
N LEU A 183 4.83 -4.71 10.75
CA LEU A 183 6.16 -5.01 11.27
C LEU A 183 7.09 -3.79 11.31
N LYS A 184 7.11 -2.99 10.24
CA LYS A 184 8.10 -1.92 10.04
C LYS A 184 7.48 -0.56 9.71
N GLY A 185 6.15 -0.47 9.71
CA GLY A 185 5.41 0.76 9.44
C GLY A 185 5.15 1.05 7.95
N PRO A 186 4.38 2.11 7.65
CA PRO A 186 3.97 2.46 6.28
C PRO A 186 5.14 2.96 5.40
N VAL A 187 6.19 3.53 6.01
CA VAL A 187 7.38 4.00 5.29
C VAL A 187 8.14 2.82 4.68
N TYR A 188 8.25 1.70 5.41
CA TYR A 188 8.93 0.50 4.91
C TYR A 188 8.29 -0.05 3.63
N VAL A 189 6.96 -0.14 3.59
CA VAL A 189 6.22 -0.59 2.41
C VAL A 189 6.46 0.34 1.22
N SER A 190 6.55 1.65 1.47
CA SER A 190 6.71 2.67 0.44
C SER A 190 8.08 2.62 -0.27
N ILE A 191 9.12 2.10 0.39
CA ILE A 191 10.48 1.97 -0.18
C ILE A 191 10.53 1.00 -1.36
N PHE A 192 9.60 0.04 -1.44
CA PHE A 192 9.54 -0.93 -2.53
C PHE A 192 8.74 -0.44 -3.75
N LYS A 193 8.01 0.67 -3.62
CA LYS A 193 7.17 1.20 -4.70
C LYS A 193 7.97 1.67 -5.94
N PRO A 194 9.11 2.37 -5.82
CA PRO A 194 9.98 2.69 -6.97
C PRO A 194 10.50 1.48 -7.72
N LEU A 195 10.82 0.41 -6.99
CA LEU A 195 11.28 -0.86 -7.56
C LEU A 195 10.21 -1.47 -8.50
N SER A 196 8.93 -1.23 -8.24
CA SER A 196 7.84 -1.64 -9.14
C SER A 196 7.93 -1.01 -10.55
N ILE A 197 8.47 0.22 -10.69
CA ILE A 197 8.65 0.86 -12.01
C ILE A 197 9.73 0.13 -12.81
N VAL A 198 10.85 -0.21 -12.17
CA VAL A 198 11.97 -0.89 -12.83
C VAL A 198 11.54 -2.28 -13.31
N ILE A 199 10.81 -3.02 -12.45
CA ILE A 199 10.25 -4.33 -12.82
C ILE A 199 9.22 -4.17 -13.95
N ALA A 200 8.38 -3.14 -13.92
CA ALA A 200 7.36 -2.90 -14.94
C ALA A 200 7.98 -2.58 -16.30
N ALA A 201 9.02 -1.75 -16.31
CA ALA A 201 9.77 -1.45 -17.52
C ALA A 201 10.40 -2.72 -18.12
N ALA A 202 11.03 -3.56 -17.29
CA ALA A 202 11.61 -4.82 -17.74
C ALA A 202 10.56 -5.80 -18.28
N LEU A 203 9.47 -6.04 -17.54
CA LEU A 203 8.41 -6.95 -17.95
C LEU A 203 7.63 -6.44 -19.18
N GLY A 204 7.42 -5.13 -19.30
CA GLY A 204 6.78 -4.51 -20.46
C GLY A 204 7.58 -4.73 -21.75
N VAL A 205 8.90 -4.56 -21.69
CA VAL A 205 9.78 -4.84 -22.85
C VAL A 205 9.80 -6.34 -23.17
N LEU A 206 9.97 -7.19 -22.16
CA LEU A 206 10.14 -8.63 -22.37
C LEU A 206 8.87 -9.35 -22.82
N PHE A 207 7.70 -8.98 -22.29
CA PHE A 207 6.44 -9.70 -22.54
C PHE A 207 5.48 -8.97 -23.48
N LEU A 208 5.44 -7.63 -23.47
CA LEU A 208 4.51 -6.85 -24.31
C LEU A 208 5.19 -6.28 -25.55
N GLY A 209 6.52 -6.21 -25.58
CA GLY A 209 7.26 -5.54 -26.66
C GLY A 209 7.04 -4.02 -26.68
N ASP A 210 6.65 -3.42 -25.55
CA ASP A 210 6.36 -1.99 -25.46
C ASP A 210 7.61 -1.14 -25.74
N ALA A 211 7.47 -0.11 -26.57
CA ALA A 211 8.49 0.91 -26.76
C ALA A 211 8.65 1.72 -25.46
N LEU A 212 9.79 1.58 -24.77
CA LEU A 212 10.07 2.38 -23.58
C LEU A 212 10.20 3.84 -23.96
N TYR A 213 9.23 4.65 -23.55
CA TYR A 213 9.35 6.10 -23.62
C TYR A 213 10.50 6.55 -22.73
N LEU A 214 11.45 7.29 -23.30
CA LEU A 214 12.62 7.84 -22.62
C LEU A 214 12.24 8.57 -21.32
N GLY A 215 11.09 9.27 -21.31
CA GLY A 215 10.56 9.95 -20.12
C GLY A 215 10.28 9.03 -18.93
N SER A 216 9.83 7.79 -19.16
CA SER A 216 9.59 6.82 -18.08
C SER A 216 10.89 6.30 -17.49
N VAL A 217 11.93 6.12 -18.32
CA VAL A 217 13.26 5.70 -17.88
C VAL A 217 13.91 6.80 -17.05
N ILE A 218 13.88 8.04 -17.55
CA ILE A 218 14.37 9.22 -16.82
C ILE A 218 13.62 9.39 -15.49
N GLY A 219 12.28 9.26 -15.51
CA GLY A 219 11.45 9.32 -14.30
C GLY A 219 11.79 8.24 -13.29
N ALA A 220 12.04 7.00 -13.72
CA ALA A 220 12.46 5.90 -12.85
C ALA A 220 13.82 6.19 -12.17
N ILE A 221 14.77 6.78 -12.92
CA ILE A 221 16.09 7.17 -12.39
C ILE A 221 15.94 8.28 -11.35
N ILE A 222 15.18 9.34 -11.66
CA ILE A 222 14.94 10.46 -10.74
C ILE A 222 14.27 9.96 -9.44
N LEU A 223 13.23 9.13 -9.56
CA LEU A 223 12.56 8.55 -8.39
C LEU A 223 13.53 7.67 -7.58
N SER A 224 14.29 6.79 -8.22
CA SER A 224 15.25 5.93 -7.53
C SER A 224 16.29 6.74 -6.73
N ILE A 225 16.83 7.80 -7.33
CA ILE A 225 17.77 8.71 -6.67
C ILE A 225 17.10 9.45 -5.51
N GLY A 226 15.91 10.02 -5.73
CA GLY A 226 15.16 10.76 -4.72
C GLY A 226 14.82 9.89 -3.50
N PHE A 227 14.39 8.64 -3.72
CA PHE A 227 14.12 7.70 -2.64
C PHE A 227 15.39 7.29 -1.89
N TYR A 228 16.50 7.04 -2.58
CA TYR A 228 17.77 6.73 -1.93
C TYR A 228 18.28 7.90 -1.07
N ALA A 229 18.09 9.14 -1.53
CA ALA A 229 18.41 10.34 -0.76
C ALA A 229 17.56 10.44 0.53
N VAL A 230 16.27 10.11 0.47
CA VAL A 230 15.39 10.09 1.66
C VAL A 230 15.82 9.02 2.67
N ILE A 231 16.17 7.82 2.20
CA ILE A 231 16.67 6.75 3.09
C ILE A 231 17.99 7.15 3.73
N TRP A 232 18.89 7.73 2.94
CA TRP A 232 20.16 8.25 3.45
C TRP A 232 19.95 9.32 4.54
N ALA A 233 19.01 10.25 4.32
CA ALA A 233 18.64 11.26 5.31
C ALA A 233 18.07 10.63 6.60
N LYS A 234 17.14 9.68 6.47
CA LYS A 234 16.57 8.92 7.60
C LYS A 234 17.63 8.17 8.40
N SER A 235 18.59 7.51 7.73
CA SER A 235 19.68 6.80 8.40
C SER A 235 20.59 7.73 9.21
N LYS A 236 20.73 8.98 8.79
CA LYS A 236 21.47 10.01 9.54
C LYS A 236 20.70 10.56 10.73
N GLU A 237 19.35 10.57 10.68
CA GLU A 237 18.49 10.91 11.84
C GLU A 237 18.66 9.86 12.93
N GLU A 238 18.55 8.57 12.58
CA GLU A 238 18.71 7.45 13.54
C GLU A 238 20.11 7.43 14.18
N LEU A 239 21.17 7.66 13.40
CA LEU A 239 22.53 7.78 13.94
C LEU A 239 22.66 8.98 14.89
N ARG A 240 22.03 10.13 14.57
CA ARG A 240 22.09 11.32 15.44
C ARG A 240 21.34 11.13 16.75
N ASP A 241 20.22 10.41 16.74
CA ASP A 241 19.45 10.10 17.95
C ASP A 241 20.22 9.12 18.86
N ASP A 242 20.96 8.16 18.30
CA ASP A 242 21.84 7.23 19.03
C ASP A 242 23.00 7.97 19.74
N TYR A 243 23.71 8.85 19.01
CA TYR A 243 24.75 9.71 19.60
C TYR A 243 24.21 10.75 20.60
N GLY A 244 22.97 11.22 20.41
CA GLY A 244 22.30 12.15 21.32
C GLY A 244 21.90 11.51 22.65
N CYS A 245 21.51 10.23 22.63
CA CYS A 245 21.19 9.46 23.83
C CYS A 245 22.46 9.08 24.62
N ASP A 246 23.54 8.68 23.92
CA ASP A 246 24.82 8.38 24.57
C ASP A 246 25.48 9.63 25.18
N SER A 247 25.27 10.82 24.61
CA SER A 247 25.74 12.09 25.20
C SER A 247 24.97 12.48 26.47
N LEU A 248 23.71 12.04 26.62
CA LEU A 248 22.91 12.21 27.85
C LEU A 248 23.15 11.09 28.87
N GLY A 249 23.56 9.89 28.43
CA GLY A 249 23.94 8.77 29.30
C GLY A 249 25.36 8.88 29.88
N SER A 250 26.26 9.62 29.22
CA SER A 250 27.64 9.83 29.68
C SER A 250 27.81 11.02 30.63
N SER A 251 26.80 11.87 30.81
CA SER A 251 26.83 13.01 31.72
C SER A 251 25.90 12.81 32.92
N SER A 252 25.99 11.64 33.56
CA SER A 252 25.50 11.44 34.92
C SER A 252 26.70 11.34 35.86
N ASP A 253 27.43 12.45 36.00
CA ASP A 253 28.24 12.68 37.19
C ASP A 253 28.17 14.16 37.58
N ASN A 254 27.65 14.38 38.79
CA ASN A 254 27.64 15.62 39.57
C ASN A 254 26.97 16.88 39.00
N LYS A 255 25.66 17.01 39.29
CA LYS A 255 25.08 18.01 40.22
C LYS A 255 23.62 18.28 39.87
N THR A 256 22.73 17.90 40.76
CA THR A 256 21.43 18.56 40.93
C THR A 256 21.63 19.99 41.44
N PRO A 257 20.91 20.97 40.89
CA PRO A 257 20.45 22.09 41.69
C PRO A 257 18.94 22.34 41.53
N LEU A 258 18.26 22.26 42.66
CA LEU A 258 17.35 23.29 43.19
C LEU A 258 16.05 23.61 42.40
N LEU A 259 14.95 22.95 42.82
CA LEU A 259 13.67 23.63 43.05
C LEU A 259 13.14 23.17 44.41
N ASP A 260 13.71 23.75 45.46
CA ASP A 260 13.15 23.71 46.80
C ASP A 260 12.79 25.15 47.21
N SER A 261 11.62 25.28 47.84
CA SER A 261 11.20 26.41 48.68
C SER A 261 10.86 27.74 48.01
N CYS A 262 9.59 27.86 47.57
CA CYS A 262 8.84 29.10 47.77
C CYS A 262 7.63 28.81 48.68
N LYS A 263 7.93 28.70 49.98
CA LYS A 263 6.95 28.86 51.06
C LYS A 263 7.39 30.09 51.84
N VAL A 264 6.79 31.25 51.53
CA VAL A 264 6.92 32.47 52.32
C VAL A 264 5.66 32.57 53.17
N GLU A 265 5.78 32.12 54.40
CA GLU A 265 4.94 32.54 55.53
C GLU A 265 5.85 33.33 56.47
N GLY A 266 5.48 34.59 56.70
CA GLY A 266 6.08 35.46 57.69
C GLY A 266 4.98 36.34 58.27
N GLU A 267 4.45 35.93 59.43
CA GLU A 267 3.78 36.80 60.39
C GLU A 267 4.79 37.22 61.48
N LEU A 268 4.46 38.36 62.14
CA LEU A 268 5.08 39.04 63.29
C LEU A 268 6.19 40.04 62.87
N GLU A 269 6.04 41.35 62.99
CA GLU A 269 5.40 42.19 64.04
C GLU A 269 4.46 43.29 63.52
#